data_AF-A0A2G9U494-F1
#
_entry.id   AF-A0A2G9U494-F1
#
_cell.length_a   1.000
_cell.length_b   1.000
_cell.length_c   1.000
_cell.angle_alpha   90.00
_cell.angle_beta   90.00
_cell.angle_gamma   90.00
#
_symmetry.space_group_name_H-M   'P 1'
#
loop_
_entity.id
_entity.type
_entity.pdbx_description
1 polymer ?
#
loop_
_entity_poly.entity_id
_entity_poly.type
_entity_poly.pdbx_seq_one_letter_code
_entity_poly.pdbx_strand_id
1 'polypeptide(L)'
;MRALLRGSVVRGWSLTERRCIQAEALRRIYDNARAACSSIGAAPRVNPRAVFVNNDLDLGSIDVYGFDYDYTLAVYTRNLHALIYRMALHRLISQFKVPLFVH
;
A
#
# COMPACT_ATOMS: atom_id res chain seq x y z
N MET A 1 24.71 55.15 -18.67
CA MET A 1 24.41 53.89 -19.40
C MET A 1 24.16 52.78 -18.38
N ARG A 2 22.91 52.54 -17.99
CA ARG A 2 22.51 51.36 -17.19
C ARG A 2 21.38 50.67 -17.93
N ALA A 3 21.66 49.49 -18.46
CA ALA A 3 20.68 48.62 -19.08
C ALA A 3 20.25 47.53 -18.07
N LEU A 4 18.93 47.38 -17.98
CA LEU A 4 18.13 46.19 -17.67
C LEU A 4 18.84 44.92 -17.18
N LEU A 5 18.36 44.38 -16.04
CA LEU A 5 17.93 42.98 -15.98
C LEU A 5 16.62 42.87 -15.19
N ARG A 6 15.53 42.51 -15.90
CA ARG A 6 14.26 42.09 -15.33
C ARG A 6 14.47 40.75 -14.65
N GLY A 7 14.41 40.71 -13.32
CA GLY A 7 14.29 39.46 -12.57
C GLY A 7 12.86 38.94 -12.67
N SER A 8 12.63 37.98 -13.57
CA SER A 8 11.40 37.21 -13.61
C SER A 8 11.31 36.35 -12.34
N VAL A 9 10.34 36.66 -11.48
CA VAL A 9 9.97 35.81 -10.33
C VAL A 9 9.37 34.53 -10.89
N VAL A 10 10.18 33.48 -11.00
CA VAL A 10 9.69 32.11 -11.22
C VAL A 10 9.05 31.68 -9.91
N ARG A 11 7.71 31.70 -9.85
CA ARG A 11 6.96 31.15 -8.72
C ARG A 11 7.19 29.64 -8.65
N GLY A 12 8.23 29.23 -7.92
CA GLY A 12 8.50 27.84 -7.61
C GLY A 12 7.47 27.35 -6.60
N TRP A 13 6.63 26.41 -7.01
CA TRP A 13 5.65 25.77 -6.14
C TRP A 13 6.38 25.09 -4.98
N SER A 14 5.94 25.33 -3.74
CA SER A 14 6.53 24.73 -2.55
C SER A 14 6.37 23.20 -2.58
N LEU A 15 7.28 22.48 -1.90
CA LEU A 15 7.25 21.02 -1.81
C LEU A 15 5.90 20.49 -1.27
N THR A 16 5.21 21.28 -0.45
CA THR A 16 3.88 20.97 0.10
C THR A 16 2.81 21.01 -0.99
N GLU A 17 2.83 22.02 -1.86
CA GLU A 17 1.87 22.15 -2.96
C GLU A 17 2.00 20.98 -3.95
N ARG A 18 3.23 20.52 -4.23
CA ARG A 18 3.46 19.33 -5.07
C ARG A 18 2.85 18.05 -4.46
N ARG A 19 2.94 17.87 -3.14
CA ARG A 19 2.36 16.70 -2.43
C ARG A 19 0.83 16.74 -2.44
N CYS A 20 0.22 17.91 -2.28
CA CYS A 20 -1.23 18.08 -2.35
C CYS A 20 -1.78 17.76 -3.74
N ILE A 21 -1.14 18.27 -4.81
CA ILE A 21 -1.54 17.97 -6.20
C ILE A 21 -1.47 16.47 -6.48
N GLN A 22 -0.42 15.80 -6.01
CA GLN A 22 -0.28 14.35 -6.19
C GLN A 22 -1.33 13.56 -5.41
N ALA A 23 -1.66 13.99 -4.20
CA ALA A 23 -2.73 13.39 -3.39
C ALA A 23 -4.11 13.56 -4.05
N GLU A 24 -4.41 14.75 -4.58
CA GLU A 24 -5.65 15.02 -5.32
C GLU A 24 -5.73 14.22 -6.62
N ALA A 25 -4.61 14.08 -7.34
CA ALA A 25 -4.54 13.25 -8.55
C ALA A 25 -4.82 11.77 -8.22
N LEU A 26 -4.21 11.24 -7.16
CA LEU A 26 -4.47 9.87 -6.69
C LEU A 26 -5.92 9.68 -6.23
N ARG A 27 -6.48 10.69 -5.55
CA ARG A 27 -7.89 10.69 -5.12
C ARG A 27 -8.83 10.61 -6.31
N ARG A 28 -8.59 11.42 -7.35
CA ARG A 28 -9.36 11.37 -8.60
C ARG A 28 -9.29 10.02 -9.29
N ILE A 29 -8.10 9.41 -9.36
CA ILE A 29 -7.93 8.08 -9.95
C ILE A 29 -8.75 7.06 -9.16
N TYR A 30 -8.68 7.10 -7.83
CA TYR A 30 -9.47 6.23 -6.96
C TYR A 30 -10.98 6.43 -7.17
N ASP A 31 -11.46 7.67 -7.19
CA ASP A 31 -12.89 7.96 -7.35
C ASP A 31 -13.42 7.49 -8.70
N ASN A 32 -12.63 7.68 -9.78
CA ASN A 32 -12.95 7.17 -11.11
C ASN A 32 -13.01 5.63 -11.14
N ALA A 33 -12.02 4.96 -10.55
CA ALA A 33 -11.99 3.50 -10.47
C ALA A 33 -13.17 2.96 -9.64
N ARG A 34 -13.49 3.62 -8.52
CA ARG A 34 -14.64 3.28 -7.67
C ARG A 34 -15.96 3.45 -8.43
N ALA A 35 -16.13 4.55 -9.16
CA ALA A 35 -17.31 4.80 -9.98
C ALA A 35 -17.47 3.74 -11.08
N ALA A 36 -16.38 3.43 -11.79
CA ALA A 36 -16.37 2.38 -12.81
C ALA A 36 -16.69 0.98 -12.24
N CYS A 37 -16.22 0.68 -11.02
CA CYS A 37 -16.51 -0.59 -10.35
C CYS A 37 -17.91 -0.63 -9.71
N SER A 38 -18.62 0.49 -9.58
CA SER A 38 -19.96 0.53 -8.97
C SER A 38 -21.03 -0.17 -9.82
N SER A 39 -20.79 -0.32 -11.12
CA SER A 39 -21.65 -1.05 -12.06
C SER A 39 -21.28 -2.52 -12.20
N ILE A 40 -20.15 -2.95 -11.64
CA ILE A 40 -19.76 -4.36 -11.61
C ILE A 40 -20.58 -5.02 -10.50
N GLY A 41 -21.47 -5.94 -10.90
CA GLY A 41 -22.25 -6.73 -9.95
C GLY A 41 -21.33 -7.42 -8.93
N ALA A 42 -21.83 -7.62 -7.72
CA ALA A 42 -21.07 -8.30 -6.67
C ALA A 42 -20.54 -9.63 -7.23
N ALA A 43 -19.23 -9.84 -7.09
CA ALA A 43 -18.63 -11.12 -7.49
C ALA A 43 -19.41 -12.25 -6.81
N PRO A 44 -19.71 -13.34 -7.53
CA PRO A 44 -20.34 -14.50 -6.93
C PRO A 44 -19.59 -14.91 -5.67
N ARG A 45 -20.31 -15.35 -4.63
CA ARG A 45 -19.66 -15.85 -3.42
C ARG A 45 -18.74 -17.00 -3.80
N VAL A 46 -17.44 -16.76 -3.71
CA VAL A 46 -16.42 -17.78 -3.92
C VAL A 46 -16.43 -18.76 -2.76
N ASN A 47 -16.27 -20.04 -3.07
CA ASN A 47 -16.11 -21.06 -2.04
C ASN A 47 -14.79 -20.79 -1.28
N PRO A 48 -14.81 -20.54 0.05
CA PRO A 48 -13.61 -20.23 0.82
C PRO A 48 -12.63 -21.40 0.92
N ARG A 49 -13.04 -22.62 0.51
CA ARG A 49 -12.18 -23.82 0.45
C ARG A 49 -11.75 -24.18 -0.97
N ALA A 50 -12.12 -23.39 -1.97
CA ALA A 50 -11.69 -23.66 -3.33
C ALA A 50 -10.18 -23.39 -3.48
N VAL A 51 -9.53 -24.23 -4.29
CA VAL A 51 -8.17 -24.01 -4.77
C VAL A 51 -8.27 -23.34 -6.14
N PHE A 52 -7.66 -22.17 -6.30
CA PHE A 52 -7.67 -21.43 -7.55
C PHE A 52 -6.40 -21.70 -8.34
N VAL A 53 -6.54 -21.82 -9.66
CA VAL A 53 -5.46 -22.17 -10.57
C VAL A 53 -5.16 -20.94 -11.42
N ASN A 54 -3.90 -20.52 -11.43
CA ASN A 54 -3.42 -19.49 -12.35
C ASN A 54 -2.79 -20.11 -13.62
N ASN A 55 -2.11 -21.25 -13.46
CA ASN A 55 -1.50 -22.03 -14.53
C ASN A 55 -1.81 -23.52 -14.31
N ASP A 56 -1.91 -24.30 -15.38
CA ASP A 56 -2.08 -25.74 -15.29
C ASP A 56 -0.91 -26.38 -14.50
N LEU A 57 -1.27 -27.20 -13.51
CA LEU A 57 -0.33 -27.89 -12.63
C LEU A 57 -0.78 -29.34 -12.43
N ASP A 58 0.06 -30.29 -12.84
CA ASP A 58 -0.18 -31.71 -12.61
C ASP A 58 0.39 -32.12 -11.24
N LEU A 59 -0.49 -32.28 -10.25
CA LEU A 59 -0.12 -32.69 -8.91
C LEU A 59 0.41 -34.13 -8.85
N GLY A 60 0.10 -34.98 -9.83
CA GLY A 60 0.59 -36.36 -9.90
C GLY A 60 2.08 -36.47 -10.24
N SER A 61 2.66 -35.39 -10.80
CA SER A 61 4.09 -35.30 -11.10
C SER A 61 4.94 -34.79 -9.92
N ILE A 62 4.31 -34.46 -8.79
CA ILE A 62 4.98 -33.86 -7.61
C ILE A 62 5.18 -34.93 -6.53
N ASP A 63 6.45 -35.25 -6.24
CA ASP A 63 6.79 -36.27 -5.24
C ASP A 63 6.86 -35.73 -3.80
N VAL A 64 7.15 -34.43 -3.63
CA VAL A 64 7.41 -33.81 -2.33
C VAL A 64 6.68 -32.47 -2.22
N TYR A 65 5.97 -32.30 -1.09
CA TYR A 65 5.30 -31.05 -0.74
C TYR A 65 5.99 -30.40 0.46
N GLY A 66 6.57 -29.22 0.23
CA GLY A 66 7.07 -28.37 1.29
C GLY A 66 6.01 -27.37 1.76
N PHE A 67 5.84 -27.23 3.06
CA PHE A 67 4.96 -26.22 3.66
C PHE A 67 5.80 -25.23 4.47
N ASP A 68 5.61 -23.94 4.20
CA ASP A 68 6.06 -22.91 5.13
C ASP A 68 5.27 -22.99 6.45
N TYR A 69 5.83 -22.46 7.53
CA TYR A 69 5.20 -22.57 8.85
C TYR A 69 4.29 -21.38 9.15
N ASP A 70 4.85 -20.16 9.21
CA ASP A 70 4.12 -18.96 9.62
C ASP A 70 3.13 -18.50 8.53
N TYR A 71 1.87 -18.25 8.91
CA TYR A 71 0.77 -17.87 8.02
C TYR A 71 0.38 -18.89 6.94
N THR A 72 1.06 -20.04 6.85
CA THR A 72 0.64 -21.19 6.02
C THR A 72 0.02 -22.28 6.89
N LEU A 73 0.80 -22.89 7.79
CA LEU A 73 0.29 -23.88 8.75
C LEU A 73 -0.20 -23.21 10.04
N ALA A 74 0.55 -22.22 10.54
CA ALA A 74 0.21 -21.45 11.71
C ALA A 74 -0.52 -20.14 11.32
N VAL A 75 -1.84 -20.17 11.33
CA VAL A 75 -2.66 -18.97 11.04
C VAL A 75 -2.83 -18.13 12.29
N TYR A 76 -2.12 -17.01 12.38
CA TYR A 76 -2.19 -16.11 13.51
C TYR A 76 -3.46 -15.24 13.51
N THR A 77 -3.87 -14.83 14.71
CA THR A 77 -4.96 -13.86 14.87
C THR A 77 -4.50 -12.45 14.47
N ARG A 78 -5.45 -11.57 14.17
CA ARG A 78 -5.19 -10.14 13.86
C ARG A 78 -4.45 -9.40 14.98
N ASN A 79 -4.46 -9.93 16.21
CA ASN A 79 -3.76 -9.34 17.34
C ASN A 79 -2.23 -9.37 17.15
N LEU A 80 -1.69 -10.34 16.41
CA LEU A 80 -0.26 -10.41 16.12
C LEU A 80 0.20 -9.19 15.32
N HIS A 81 -0.59 -8.74 14.34
CA HIS A 81 -0.25 -7.56 13.53
C HIS A 81 -0.16 -6.29 14.41
N ALA A 82 -1.10 -6.13 15.34
CA ALA A 82 -1.11 -5.00 16.27
C ALA A 82 0.10 -5.05 17.21
N LEU A 83 0.49 -6.24 17.67
CA LEU A 83 1.67 -6.44 18.49
C LEU A 83 2.95 -6.07 17.74
N ILE A 84 3.14 -6.61 16.54
CA ILE A 84 4.32 -6.32 15.69
C ILE A 84 4.42 -4.81 15.44
N TYR A 85 3.31 -4.16 15.07
CA TYR A 85 3.27 -2.72 14.87
C TYR A 85 3.72 -1.95 16.13
N ARG A 86 3.14 -2.28 17.28
CA ARG A 86 3.48 -1.61 18.56
C ARG A 86 4.95 -1.81 18.93
N MET A 87 5.48 -3.02 18.76
CA MET A 87 6.88 -3.31 19.05
C MET A 87 7.83 -2.56 18.13
N ALA A 88 7.53 -2.53 16.83
CA ALA A 88 8.32 -1.78 15.85
C ALA A 88 8.27 -0.27 16.13
N LEU A 89 7.07 0.28 16.37
CA LEU A 89 6.89 1.69 16.71
C LEU A 89 7.65 2.07 17.98
N HIS A 90 7.51 1.27 19.04
CA HIS A 90 8.26 1.48 20.28
C HIS A 90 9.77 1.49 20.05
N ARG A 91 10.28 0.58 19.21
CA ARG A 91 11.70 0.53 18.85
C ARG A 91 12.15 1.79 18.10
N LEU A 92 11.35 2.27 17.14
CA LEU A 92 11.61 3.50 16.39
C LEU A 92 11.70 4.73 17.30
N ILE A 93 10.77 4.87 18.24
CA ILE A 93 10.74 6.02 19.15
C ILE A 93 11.91 5.94 20.13
N SER A 94 12.11 4.78 20.77
CA SER A 94 13.09 4.62 21.84
C SER A 94 14.53 4.65 21.33
N GLN A 95 14.82 3.98 20.20
CA GLN A 95 16.19 3.84 19.70
C GLN A 95 16.55 4.89 18.65
N PHE A 96 15.60 5.30 17.82
CA PHE A 96 15.85 6.19 16.68
C PHE A 96 15.28 7.60 16.88
N LYS A 97 14.70 7.89 18.04
CA LYS A 97 14.19 9.22 18.44
C LYS A 97 13.22 9.82 17.40
N VAL A 98 12.55 8.97 16.62
CA VAL A 98 11.56 9.42 15.65
C VAL A 98 10.40 10.04 16.44
N PRO A 99 9.99 11.29 16.13
CA PRO A 99 8.93 11.96 16.87
C PRO A 99 7.62 11.18 16.72
N LEU A 100 6.84 11.12 17.82
CA LEU A 100 5.58 10.38 17.89
C LEU A 100 4.50 10.92 16.93
N PHE A 101 4.70 12.13 16.40
CA PHE A 101 3.77 12.86 15.55
C PHE A 101 4.51 13.51 14.39
N VAL A 102 4.09 13.19 13.17
CA VAL A 102 4.30 14.03 12.00
C VAL A 102 2.94 14.67 11.74
N HIS A 103 2.81 15.97 12.04
CA HIS A 103 1.61 16.76 11.75
C HIS A 103 1.37 16.88 10.24
#